data_AF-A0AAE8MBA6-F1
#
_entry.id   AF-A0AAE8MBA6-F1
#
_cell.length_a   1.000
_cell.length_b   1.000
_cell.length_c   1.000
_cell.angle_alpha   90.00
_cell.angle_beta   90.00
_cell.angle_gamma   90.00
#
_symmetry.space_group_name_H-M   'P 1'
#
loop_
_entity.id
_entity.type
_entity.pdbx_description
1 polymer ?
#
loop_
_entity_poly.entity_id
_entity_poly.type
_entity_poly.pdbx_seq_one_letter_code
_entity_poly.pdbx_strand_id
1 'polypeptide(L)'
;MCPTNGSNNAASEKVIGCTIKTLPKAEWQPSAVTAIAQNPANAPMVQMLRQRATGGGIINPSQLAVLTSKYWGTAGVRLTVSFMDGPESSLRARILNHMNAWGIYANVEFVQVASGGQVRIARKKDDGYWSYLGTDILHIPQNEPTMNLDSFTMQTRDSEFYRVIRHETGHTLGFPHEHMTSGIVSRIDRDKAFDYFWRTQGWDKEETTDQVLTPLENSALIATEVPDPTSIMCYGLPASIMKDHVAVPGGNDINETDGTFAASLYPKFASWQLIDNNAQTASILVDDADLYQLHKSGWIWKYTGTPMTGWQPLDNNPATKKIAAANGKLYQLHDNGKIWKYTGTPMTGWQMIDDNTATVEIIAGGTDLYQIHNTGRIWKYTGTPLSGWQELDNNSATSKVVTAGGNLYQLHKTGSVWKYTGVPLTGWQKVDENPATVSIVARGNDLFQLHDSGKIWKYTGTPVSGWQLLDDNSATKEIIVGAGGLYQIHKTGSIWRYTGPPMTGWKQLDGNAASISIAAGTALYQLHSTGLIWRYMG
;
A
#
# COMPACT_ATOMS: atom_id res chain seq x y z
N MET A 1 -20.61 13.96 58.80
CA MET A 1 -22.09 14.07 58.66
C MET A 1 -22.40 14.27 57.20
N CYS A 2 -23.14 13.34 56.60
CA CYS A 2 -23.75 13.51 55.27
C CYS A 2 -24.68 14.74 55.24
N PRO A 3 -25.00 15.21 54.05
CA PRO A 3 -26.37 15.04 53.61
C PRO A 3 -26.48 14.29 52.28
N THR A 4 -27.54 13.50 52.22
CA THR A 4 -27.95 12.55 51.19
C THR A 4 -28.97 13.15 50.22
N ASN A 5 -29.07 12.49 49.05
CA ASN A 5 -30.21 12.40 48.12
C ASN A 5 -30.38 13.49 47.06
N GLY A 6 -29.81 13.22 45.88
CA GLY A 6 -30.40 13.55 44.59
C GLY A 6 -30.64 12.24 43.82
N SER A 7 -31.90 11.97 43.49
CA SER A 7 -32.37 10.78 42.78
C SER A 7 -31.71 10.59 41.41
N ASN A 8 -30.97 9.50 41.22
CA ASN A 8 -30.54 9.03 39.90
C ASN A 8 -31.73 8.42 39.15
N ASN A 9 -32.53 9.27 38.48
CA ASN A 9 -33.35 8.85 37.36
C ASN A 9 -32.53 9.05 36.07
N ALA A 10 -31.54 8.19 35.86
CA ALA A 10 -31.00 7.98 34.51
C ALA A 10 -31.90 6.94 33.85
N ALA A 11 -32.86 7.39 33.04
CA ALA A 11 -33.56 6.53 32.10
C ALA A 11 -32.49 5.80 31.27
N SER A 12 -32.43 4.47 31.38
CA SER A 12 -31.52 3.64 30.59
C SER A 12 -31.89 3.82 29.11
N GLU A 13 -31.12 4.63 28.39
CA GLU A 13 -31.25 4.76 26.94
C GLU A 13 -31.11 3.39 26.29
N LYS A 14 -32.07 3.04 25.42
CA LYS A 14 -32.11 1.79 24.67
C LYS A 14 -30.95 1.82 23.65
N VAL A 15 -29.86 1.10 23.94
CA VAL A 15 -28.78 0.88 22.97
C VAL A 15 -29.35 0.01 21.85
N ILE A 16 -29.38 0.52 20.62
CA ILE A 16 -29.81 -0.24 19.45
C ILE A 16 -28.58 -0.92 18.85
N GLY A 17 -28.63 -2.25 18.77
CA GLY A 17 -27.59 -3.07 18.14
C GLY A 17 -27.62 -2.94 16.62
N CYS A 18 -26.46 -3.12 16.00
CA CYS A 18 -26.36 -3.25 14.54
C CYS A 18 -26.82 -4.66 14.11
N THR A 19 -26.97 -4.92 12.81
CA THR A 19 -27.35 -6.24 12.30
C THR A 19 -26.82 -6.40 10.87
N ILE A 20 -26.23 -7.55 10.54
CA ILE A 20 -25.91 -7.86 9.14
C ILE A 20 -27.15 -8.46 8.50
N LYS A 21 -27.66 -7.82 7.44
CA LYS A 21 -28.84 -8.31 6.74
C LYS A 21 -28.46 -9.38 5.72
N THR A 22 -29.15 -10.52 5.77
CA THR A 22 -28.92 -11.65 4.88
C THR A 22 -29.89 -11.67 3.70
N LEU A 23 -29.42 -12.18 2.56
CA LEU A 23 -30.28 -12.40 1.39
C LEU A 23 -31.27 -13.55 1.64
N PRO A 24 -32.45 -13.54 0.99
CA PRO A 24 -33.31 -14.71 0.94
C PRO A 24 -32.56 -15.94 0.39
N LYS A 25 -32.86 -17.15 0.88
CA LYS A 25 -32.17 -18.39 0.47
C LYS A 25 -32.14 -18.63 -1.05
N ALA A 26 -33.16 -18.16 -1.77
CA ALA A 26 -33.22 -18.26 -3.22
C ALA A 26 -32.12 -17.45 -3.94
N GLU A 27 -31.63 -16.37 -3.32
CA GLU A 27 -30.61 -15.49 -3.88
C GLU A 27 -29.18 -15.91 -3.53
N TRP A 28 -28.98 -16.89 -2.63
CA TRP A 28 -27.64 -17.26 -2.17
C TRP A 28 -26.73 -17.75 -3.31
N GLN A 29 -27.24 -18.64 -4.16
CA GLN A 29 -26.48 -19.16 -5.30
C GLN A 29 -26.22 -18.06 -6.36
N PRO A 30 -27.23 -17.29 -6.82
CA PRO A 30 -27.00 -16.14 -7.68
C PRO A 30 -25.97 -15.15 -7.12
N SER A 31 -26.07 -14.79 -5.83
CA SER A 31 -25.16 -13.81 -5.23
C SER A 31 -23.73 -14.32 -5.10
N ALA A 32 -23.53 -15.62 -4.86
CA ALA A 32 -22.22 -16.24 -4.87
C ALA A 32 -21.57 -16.19 -6.27
N VAL A 33 -22.34 -16.44 -7.33
CA VAL A 33 -21.85 -16.31 -8.71
C VAL A 33 -21.42 -14.87 -9.01
N THR A 34 -22.26 -13.90 -8.65
CA THR A 34 -21.93 -12.47 -8.79
C THR A 34 -20.69 -12.09 -7.98
N ALA A 35 -20.58 -12.53 -6.73
CA ALA A 35 -19.44 -12.23 -5.86
C ALA A 35 -18.13 -12.76 -6.44
N ILE A 36 -18.12 -13.98 -7.00
CA ILE A 36 -16.94 -14.56 -7.66
C ILE A 36 -16.62 -13.85 -8.97
N ALA A 37 -17.64 -13.43 -9.73
CA ALA A 37 -17.45 -12.66 -10.96
C ALA A 37 -16.86 -11.26 -10.68
N GLN A 38 -17.28 -10.61 -9.59
CA GLN A 38 -16.74 -9.33 -9.14
C GLN A 38 -15.30 -9.48 -8.63
N ASN A 39 -15.04 -10.52 -7.81
CA ASN A 39 -13.74 -10.81 -7.27
C ASN A 39 -13.51 -12.33 -7.22
N PRO A 40 -12.70 -12.91 -8.12
CA PRO A 40 -12.44 -14.34 -8.14
C PRO A 40 -11.88 -14.92 -6.82
N ALA A 41 -11.22 -14.09 -5.99
CA ALA A 41 -10.73 -14.49 -4.68
C ALA A 41 -11.83 -14.79 -3.65
N ASN A 42 -13.08 -14.43 -3.93
CA ASN A 42 -14.23 -14.78 -3.09
C ASN A 42 -14.59 -16.28 -3.14
N ALA A 43 -14.11 -17.01 -4.15
CA ALA A 43 -14.46 -18.41 -4.33
C ALA A 43 -13.97 -19.28 -3.16
N PRO A 44 -14.82 -20.16 -2.60
CA PRO A 44 -14.41 -21.06 -1.53
C PRO A 44 -13.34 -22.04 -2.04
N MET A 45 -12.35 -22.39 -1.21
CA MET A 45 -11.31 -23.36 -1.56
C MET A 45 -11.87 -24.79 -1.63
N VAL A 46 -12.57 -25.12 -2.71
CA VAL A 46 -13.29 -26.39 -2.94
C VAL A 46 -12.39 -27.62 -2.76
N GLN A 47 -11.10 -27.51 -3.11
CA GLN A 47 -10.14 -28.61 -2.99
C GLN A 47 -9.79 -28.95 -1.53
N MET A 48 -9.72 -27.95 -0.65
CA MET A 48 -9.53 -28.16 0.79
C MET A 48 -10.80 -28.69 1.46
N LEU A 49 -11.98 -28.22 1.03
CA LEU A 49 -13.26 -28.71 1.54
C LEU A 49 -13.49 -30.20 1.19
N ARG A 50 -13.08 -30.64 0.00
CA ARG A 50 -13.12 -32.06 -0.39
C ARG A 50 -12.16 -32.94 0.40
N GLN A 51 -11.02 -32.41 0.85
CA GLN A 51 -10.05 -33.15 1.67
C GLN A 51 -10.50 -33.31 3.13
N ARG A 52 -11.29 -32.36 3.66
CA ARG A 52 -11.88 -32.45 5.01
C ARG A 52 -13.19 -33.24 5.07
N ALA A 53 -13.94 -33.31 3.97
CA ALA A 53 -15.13 -34.15 3.87
C ALA A 53 -14.71 -35.63 3.80
N THR A 54 -14.76 -36.35 4.92
CA THR A 54 -14.58 -37.80 4.95
C THR A 54 -15.61 -38.44 3.99
N GLY A 55 -15.16 -38.92 2.82
CA GLY A 55 -15.99 -39.73 1.93
C GLY A 55 -16.29 -39.22 0.53
N GLY A 56 -15.54 -38.25 -0.03
CA GLY A 56 -15.60 -37.95 -1.47
C GLY A 56 -16.97 -37.45 -1.98
N GLY A 57 -17.79 -36.88 -1.10
CA GLY A 57 -19.12 -36.38 -1.43
C GLY A 57 -19.11 -35.15 -2.35
N ILE A 58 -20.11 -35.08 -3.24
CA ILE A 58 -20.41 -33.89 -4.04
C ILE A 58 -20.87 -32.79 -3.08
N ILE A 59 -20.08 -31.72 -2.94
CA ILE A 59 -20.46 -30.56 -2.12
C ILE A 59 -21.63 -29.83 -2.81
N ASN A 60 -22.72 -29.61 -2.08
CA ASN A 60 -23.93 -28.98 -2.62
C ASN A 60 -23.65 -27.51 -3.01
N PRO A 61 -24.08 -27.03 -4.20
CA PRO A 61 -23.94 -25.63 -4.60
C PRO A 61 -24.46 -24.60 -3.58
N SER A 62 -25.53 -24.92 -2.83
CA SER A 62 -26.03 -24.04 -1.77
C SER A 62 -25.09 -23.94 -0.57
N GLN A 63 -24.30 -24.98 -0.27
CA GLN A 63 -23.30 -24.94 0.80
C GLN A 63 -22.07 -24.10 0.39
N LEU A 64 -21.67 -24.19 -0.89
CA LEU A 64 -20.58 -23.36 -1.42
C LEU A 64 -20.97 -21.87 -1.45
N ALA A 65 -22.23 -21.56 -1.71
CA ALA A 65 -22.74 -20.19 -1.72
C ALA A 65 -22.60 -19.49 -0.35
N VAL A 66 -22.83 -20.23 0.74
CA VAL A 66 -22.67 -19.72 2.12
C VAL A 66 -21.19 -19.46 2.46
N LEU A 67 -20.27 -20.24 1.90
CA LEU A 67 -18.82 -20.12 2.13
C LEU A 67 -18.12 -19.09 1.23
N THR A 68 -18.87 -18.45 0.32
CA THR A 68 -18.32 -17.48 -0.63
C THR A 68 -18.19 -16.11 0.03
N SER A 69 -16.98 -15.55 0.09
CA SER A 69 -16.74 -14.20 0.61
C SER A 69 -17.40 -13.14 -0.28
N LYS A 70 -17.60 -11.93 0.24
CA LYS A 70 -18.39 -10.87 -0.42
C LYS A 70 -17.58 -9.61 -0.73
N TYR A 71 -16.25 -9.71 -0.83
CA TYR A 71 -15.37 -8.56 -1.06
C TYR A 71 -15.44 -8.08 -2.51
N TRP A 72 -15.18 -6.79 -2.73
CA TRP A 72 -15.23 -6.15 -4.05
C TRP A 72 -13.96 -6.36 -4.92
N GLY A 73 -12.84 -6.81 -4.32
CA GLY A 73 -11.57 -7.08 -5.01
C GLY A 73 -10.56 -5.91 -5.03
N THR A 74 -9.33 -6.20 -5.46
CA THR A 74 -8.16 -5.31 -5.29
C THR A 74 -8.16 -4.07 -6.19
N ALA A 75 -9.10 -3.96 -7.13
CA ALA A 75 -9.31 -2.76 -7.93
C ALA A 75 -9.84 -1.57 -7.10
N GLY A 76 -10.30 -1.83 -5.87
CA GLY A 76 -10.91 -0.85 -4.98
C GLY A 76 -12.43 -0.80 -5.10
N VAL A 77 -13.03 0.00 -4.23
CA VAL A 77 -14.48 0.15 -4.09
C VAL A 77 -14.87 1.57 -4.47
N ARG A 78 -15.70 1.71 -5.49
CA ARG A 78 -16.35 2.98 -5.82
C ARG A 78 -17.85 2.76 -6.01
N LEU A 79 -18.65 3.16 -5.03
CA LEU A 79 -20.09 2.89 -4.99
C LEU A 79 -20.91 4.17 -4.99
N THR A 80 -22.01 4.15 -5.74
CA THR A 80 -22.99 5.25 -5.76
C THR A 80 -23.98 5.13 -4.60
N VAL A 81 -24.31 6.26 -3.97
CA VAL A 81 -25.19 6.33 -2.78
C VAL A 81 -26.41 7.19 -3.08
N SER A 82 -27.60 6.70 -2.73
CA SER A 82 -28.85 7.47 -2.77
C SER A 82 -29.65 7.31 -1.47
N PHE A 83 -30.49 8.29 -1.14
CA PHE A 83 -31.28 8.32 0.08
C PHE A 83 -32.77 8.16 -0.26
N MET A 84 -33.44 7.22 0.40
CA MET A 84 -34.82 6.82 0.03
C MET A 84 -35.90 7.76 0.58
N ASP A 85 -35.58 8.53 1.61
CA ASP A 85 -36.51 9.40 2.35
C ASP A 85 -36.20 10.90 2.16
N GLY A 86 -35.23 11.25 1.31
CA GLY A 86 -34.89 12.62 0.93
C GLY A 86 -34.46 13.56 2.08
N PRO A 87 -33.48 13.20 2.94
CA PRO A 87 -33.05 14.06 4.03
C PRO A 87 -32.34 15.33 3.55
N GLU A 88 -32.23 16.32 4.44
CA GLU A 88 -31.51 17.57 4.18
C GLU A 88 -30.08 17.33 3.67
N SER A 89 -29.58 18.24 2.81
CA SER A 89 -28.24 18.13 2.21
C SER A 89 -27.11 18.05 3.24
N SER A 90 -27.26 18.74 4.37
CA SER A 90 -26.33 18.72 5.51
C SER A 90 -26.15 17.31 6.08
N LEU A 91 -27.27 16.62 6.34
CA LEU A 91 -27.25 15.26 6.87
C LEU A 91 -26.69 14.27 5.84
N ARG A 92 -27.07 14.41 4.56
CA ARG A 92 -26.52 13.57 3.47
C ARG A 92 -25.01 13.68 3.36
N ALA A 93 -24.49 14.91 3.34
CA ALA A 93 -23.06 15.19 3.26
C ALA A 93 -22.32 14.64 4.49
N ARG A 94 -22.90 14.77 5.69
CA ARG A 94 -22.32 14.23 6.92
C ARG A 94 -22.25 12.71 6.88
N ILE A 95 -23.32 12.02 6.48
CA ILE A 95 -23.32 10.56 6.33
C ILE A 95 -22.24 10.12 5.34
N LEU A 96 -22.20 10.73 4.14
CA LEU A 96 -21.19 10.42 3.13
C LEU A 96 -19.75 10.67 3.58
N ASN A 97 -19.50 11.69 4.39
CA ASN A 97 -18.18 11.94 4.97
C ASN A 97 -17.75 10.78 5.88
N HIS A 98 -18.65 10.30 6.75
CA HIS A 98 -18.37 9.14 7.60
C HIS A 98 -18.22 7.84 6.80
N MET A 99 -19.01 7.62 5.74
CA MET A 99 -18.80 6.48 4.84
C MET A 99 -17.40 6.53 4.19
N ASN A 100 -16.97 7.70 3.73
CA ASN A 100 -15.67 7.91 3.08
C ASN A 100 -14.47 7.93 4.06
N ALA A 101 -14.69 7.80 5.37
CA ALA A 101 -13.60 7.68 6.34
C ALA A 101 -12.73 6.44 6.09
N TRP A 102 -13.30 5.36 5.55
CA TRP A 102 -12.53 4.18 5.10
C TRP A 102 -11.53 4.50 3.99
N GLY A 103 -11.81 5.53 3.17
CA GLY A 103 -10.91 6.03 2.13
C GLY A 103 -9.62 6.64 2.66
N ILE A 104 -9.50 6.89 3.97
CA ILE A 104 -8.23 7.26 4.63
C ILE A 104 -7.23 6.08 4.57
N TYR A 105 -7.71 4.85 4.68
CA TYR A 105 -6.88 3.65 4.79
C TYR A 105 -6.81 2.85 3.49
N ALA A 106 -7.92 2.79 2.74
CA ALA A 106 -8.09 1.88 1.61
C ALA A 106 -8.58 2.59 0.34
N ASN A 107 -8.59 1.89 -0.79
CA ASN A 107 -9.14 2.35 -2.08
C ASN A 107 -10.67 2.31 -2.04
N VAL A 108 -11.28 3.21 -1.29
CA VAL A 108 -12.73 3.23 -1.05
C VAL A 108 -13.27 4.63 -1.25
N GLU A 109 -14.31 4.75 -2.10
CA GLU A 109 -15.02 6.00 -2.35
C GLU A 109 -16.54 5.74 -2.48
N PHE A 110 -17.33 6.55 -1.79
CA PHE A 110 -18.78 6.58 -1.86
C PHE A 110 -19.24 7.93 -2.40
N VAL A 111 -20.01 7.91 -3.50
CA VAL A 111 -20.40 9.13 -4.23
C VAL A 111 -21.91 9.27 -4.27
N GLN A 112 -22.44 10.43 -3.88
CA GLN A 112 -23.88 10.66 -3.94
C GLN A 112 -24.40 10.71 -5.38
N VAL A 113 -25.56 10.09 -5.61
CA VAL A 113 -26.40 10.27 -6.80
C VAL A 113 -27.82 10.63 -6.38
N ALA A 114 -28.59 11.21 -7.31
CA ALA A 114 -29.95 11.66 -7.00
C ALA A 114 -30.90 10.49 -6.66
N SER A 115 -30.78 9.38 -7.39
CA SER A 115 -31.59 8.16 -7.25
C SER A 115 -30.87 6.98 -7.88
N GLY A 116 -31.29 5.75 -7.56
CA GLY A 116 -30.76 4.53 -8.20
C GLY A 116 -29.31 4.21 -7.82
N GLY A 117 -28.88 4.63 -6.62
CA GLY A 117 -27.56 4.28 -6.11
C GLY A 117 -27.43 2.77 -5.89
N GLN A 118 -26.21 2.26 -5.98
CA GLN A 118 -25.89 0.89 -5.57
C GLN A 118 -26.15 0.72 -4.07
N VAL A 119 -25.75 1.72 -3.27
CA VAL A 119 -26.10 1.84 -1.87
C VAL A 119 -27.35 2.72 -1.75
N ARG A 120 -28.41 2.19 -1.14
CA ARG A 120 -29.70 2.86 -0.93
C ARG A 120 -29.98 2.93 0.56
N ILE A 121 -29.82 4.13 1.12
CA ILE A 121 -29.92 4.36 2.56
C ILE A 121 -31.36 4.76 2.91
N ALA A 122 -31.97 3.98 3.79
CA ALA A 122 -33.20 4.34 4.49
C ALA A 122 -32.89 4.82 5.92
N ARG A 123 -33.86 5.51 6.52
CA ARG A 123 -33.86 5.89 7.94
C ARG A 123 -35.20 5.55 8.58
N LYS A 124 -35.69 4.33 8.31
CA LYS A 124 -36.98 3.86 8.79
C LYS A 124 -36.93 3.71 10.31
N LYS A 125 -37.91 4.33 10.98
CA LYS A 125 -38.03 4.32 12.43
C LYS A 125 -38.26 2.91 12.96
N ASP A 126 -37.58 2.58 14.07
CA ASP A 126 -37.70 1.33 14.81
C ASP A 126 -37.27 0.09 13.97
N ASP A 127 -36.49 0.31 12.91
CA ASP A 127 -36.00 -0.72 11.98
C ASP A 127 -34.51 -1.05 12.22
N GLY A 128 -33.86 -0.41 13.21
CA GLY A 128 -32.48 -0.70 13.62
C GLY A 128 -31.40 -0.22 12.65
N TYR A 129 -30.15 -0.51 12.99
CA TYR A 129 -29.00 -0.21 12.12
C TYR A 129 -28.57 -1.48 11.41
N TRP A 130 -28.54 -1.45 10.08
CA TRP A 130 -28.16 -2.63 9.30
C TRP A 130 -27.66 -2.28 7.90
N SER A 131 -26.89 -3.20 7.34
CA SER A 131 -26.44 -3.20 5.95
C SER A 131 -26.42 -4.64 5.42
N TYR A 132 -26.65 -4.81 4.12
CA TYR A 132 -26.26 -6.04 3.43
C TYR A 132 -24.73 -6.12 3.31
N LEU A 133 -24.21 -7.34 3.15
CA LEU A 133 -22.77 -7.62 3.16
C LEU A 133 -22.16 -7.53 1.75
N GLY A 134 -21.27 -6.56 1.54
CA GLY A 134 -20.42 -6.51 0.36
C GLY A 134 -21.20 -6.52 -0.96
N THR A 135 -20.80 -7.41 -1.87
CA THR A 135 -21.43 -7.57 -3.19
C THR A 135 -22.90 -8.01 -3.16
N ASP A 136 -23.43 -8.47 -2.02
CA ASP A 136 -24.84 -8.86 -1.91
C ASP A 136 -25.80 -7.67 -2.15
N ILE A 137 -25.33 -6.43 -1.98
CA ILE A 137 -26.13 -5.22 -2.24
C ILE A 137 -26.61 -5.13 -3.70
N LEU A 138 -25.93 -5.82 -4.63
CA LEU A 138 -26.25 -5.88 -6.06
C LEU A 138 -27.49 -6.73 -6.36
N HIS A 139 -27.90 -7.58 -5.43
CA HIS A 139 -29.05 -8.48 -5.55
C HIS A 139 -30.34 -7.90 -4.95
N ILE A 140 -30.26 -6.71 -4.35
CA ILE A 140 -31.41 -6.05 -3.74
C ILE A 140 -32.18 -5.28 -4.81
N PRO A 141 -33.52 -5.42 -4.90
CA PRO A 141 -34.35 -4.63 -5.79
C PRO A 141 -34.09 -3.12 -5.66
N GLN A 142 -34.15 -2.39 -6.77
CA GLN A 142 -33.81 -0.96 -6.81
C GLN A 142 -34.76 -0.08 -5.98
N ASN A 143 -35.97 -0.55 -5.69
CA ASN A 143 -36.96 0.10 -4.83
C ASN A 143 -36.83 -0.27 -3.35
N GLU A 144 -35.84 -1.09 -2.96
CA GLU A 144 -35.61 -1.52 -1.59
C GLU A 144 -34.27 -1.00 -1.03
N PRO A 145 -34.19 -0.71 0.28
CA PRO A 145 -32.96 -0.23 0.91
C PRO A 145 -31.89 -1.32 0.99
N THR A 146 -30.62 -0.93 0.82
CA THR A 146 -29.46 -1.79 1.09
C THR A 146 -28.83 -1.53 2.45
N MET A 147 -29.20 -0.42 3.09
CA MET A 147 -28.75 0.00 4.42
C MET A 147 -29.85 0.78 5.12
N ASN A 148 -29.98 0.64 6.45
CA ASN A 148 -30.84 1.48 7.28
C ASN A 148 -30.08 2.10 8.44
N LEU A 149 -30.33 3.40 8.67
CA LEU A 149 -29.75 4.19 9.76
C LEU A 149 -30.88 4.74 10.65
N ASP A 150 -31.63 3.86 11.33
CA ASP A 150 -32.82 4.14 12.15
C ASP A 150 -32.98 5.60 12.63
N SER A 151 -33.80 6.38 11.90
CA SER A 151 -34.13 7.76 12.22
C SER A 151 -32.95 8.72 12.44
N PHE A 152 -31.75 8.44 11.92
CA PHE A 152 -30.56 9.30 12.10
C PHE A 152 -30.86 10.75 11.73
N THR A 153 -30.58 11.71 12.62
CA THR A 153 -30.79 13.14 12.34
C THR A 153 -29.53 13.94 12.60
N MET A 154 -29.56 15.24 12.32
CA MET A 154 -28.46 16.13 12.74
C MET A 154 -28.35 16.27 14.26
N GLN A 155 -29.38 15.88 15.01
CA GLN A 155 -29.37 15.85 16.48
C GLN A 155 -28.83 14.54 17.04
N THR A 156 -28.60 13.53 16.20
CA THR A 156 -27.91 12.31 16.61
C THR A 156 -26.50 12.66 17.10
N ARG A 157 -26.07 12.05 18.20
CA ARG A 157 -24.77 12.31 18.82
C ARG A 157 -23.64 12.05 17.83
N ASP A 158 -22.61 12.89 17.86
CA ASP A 158 -21.43 12.75 16.99
C ASP A 158 -20.82 11.35 17.10
N SER A 159 -20.70 10.81 18.31
CA SER A 159 -20.19 9.44 18.56
C SER A 159 -20.92 8.37 17.75
N GLU A 160 -22.22 8.52 17.49
CA GLU A 160 -22.99 7.57 16.70
C GLU A 160 -22.71 7.73 15.20
N PHE A 161 -22.38 8.92 14.70
CA PHE A 161 -21.90 9.08 13.32
C PHE A 161 -20.57 8.35 13.10
N TYR A 162 -19.66 8.37 14.08
CA TYR A 162 -18.44 7.57 14.03
C TYR A 162 -18.75 6.08 14.12
N ARG A 163 -19.43 5.67 15.20
CA ARG A 163 -19.68 4.27 15.51
C ARG A 163 -20.55 3.58 14.46
N VAL A 164 -21.76 4.08 14.23
CA VAL A 164 -22.78 3.38 13.43
C VAL A 164 -22.46 3.48 11.94
N ILE A 165 -22.28 4.68 11.39
CA ILE A 165 -22.16 4.83 9.93
C ILE A 165 -20.89 4.15 9.41
N ARG A 166 -19.76 4.26 10.13
CA ARG A 166 -18.50 3.62 9.71
C ARG A 166 -18.60 2.10 9.82
N HIS A 167 -19.28 1.58 10.85
CA HIS A 167 -19.57 0.14 11.00
C HIS A 167 -20.45 -0.40 9.86
N GLU A 168 -21.61 0.22 9.59
CA GLU A 168 -22.49 -0.20 8.50
C GLU A 168 -21.82 -0.07 7.13
N THR A 169 -20.94 0.91 6.96
CA THR A 169 -20.10 1.02 5.76
C THR A 169 -19.11 -0.14 5.66
N GLY A 170 -18.53 -0.60 6.77
CA GLY A 170 -17.69 -1.79 6.82
C GLY A 170 -18.43 -3.03 6.30
N HIS A 171 -19.69 -3.22 6.67
CA HIS A 171 -20.52 -4.28 6.08
C HIS A 171 -20.74 -4.11 4.58
N THR A 172 -21.02 -2.90 4.11
CA THR A 172 -21.09 -2.61 2.65
C THR A 172 -19.77 -2.91 1.94
N LEU A 173 -18.63 -2.81 2.63
CA LEU A 173 -17.31 -3.21 2.15
C LEU A 173 -17.04 -4.72 2.26
N GLY A 174 -17.99 -5.50 2.79
CA GLY A 174 -17.88 -6.96 2.92
C GLY A 174 -17.25 -7.43 4.23
N PHE A 175 -17.03 -6.55 5.21
CA PHE A 175 -16.46 -6.91 6.50
C PHE A 175 -17.56 -7.46 7.42
N PRO A 176 -17.46 -8.71 7.90
CA PRO A 176 -18.39 -9.24 8.87
C PRO A 176 -18.06 -8.74 10.29
N HIS A 177 -18.83 -9.15 11.30
CA HIS A 177 -18.55 -8.77 12.68
C HIS A 177 -17.30 -9.45 13.26
N GLU A 178 -16.39 -8.68 13.84
CA GLU A 178 -15.11 -9.15 14.41
C GLU A 178 -15.31 -10.03 15.67
N HIS A 179 -16.37 -9.79 16.45
CA HIS A 179 -16.67 -10.63 17.63
C HIS A 179 -17.11 -12.04 17.26
N MET A 180 -17.45 -12.30 16.00
CA MET A 180 -17.78 -13.65 15.51
C MET A 180 -16.53 -14.51 15.26
N THR A 181 -15.33 -14.02 15.60
CA THR A 181 -14.13 -14.86 15.69
C THR A 181 -14.29 -15.94 16.75
N SER A 182 -13.78 -17.15 16.49
CA SER A 182 -13.88 -18.28 17.42
C SER A 182 -13.29 -17.98 18.81
N GLY A 183 -12.25 -17.13 18.87
CA GLY A 183 -11.66 -16.66 20.12
C GLY A 183 -12.64 -15.90 21.01
N ILE A 184 -13.38 -14.93 20.47
CA ILE A 184 -14.36 -14.14 21.25
C ILE A 184 -15.62 -14.96 21.52
N VAL A 185 -16.18 -15.67 20.52
CA VAL A 185 -17.42 -16.46 20.69
C VAL A 185 -17.26 -17.53 21.78
N SER A 186 -16.09 -18.17 21.88
CA SER A 186 -15.84 -19.20 22.91
C SER A 186 -15.97 -18.67 24.35
N ARG A 187 -15.73 -17.37 24.55
CA ARG A 187 -15.82 -16.67 25.84
C ARG A 187 -17.26 -16.29 26.20
N ILE A 188 -18.21 -16.31 25.26
CA ILE A 188 -19.60 -15.90 25.51
C ILE A 188 -20.37 -17.01 26.24
N ASP A 189 -21.09 -16.64 27.30
CA ASP A 189 -22.07 -17.47 27.98
C ASP A 189 -23.40 -17.38 27.20
N ARG A 190 -23.75 -18.46 26.49
CA ARG A 190 -24.86 -18.46 25.52
C ARG A 190 -26.21 -18.15 26.18
N ASP A 191 -26.48 -18.73 27.34
CA ASP A 191 -27.76 -18.53 28.04
C ASP A 191 -27.90 -17.08 28.49
N LYS A 192 -26.84 -16.51 29.06
CA LYS A 192 -26.83 -15.10 29.45
C LYS A 192 -26.91 -14.15 28.25
N ALA A 193 -26.30 -14.52 27.12
CA ALA A 193 -26.39 -13.75 25.88
C ALA A 193 -27.83 -13.73 25.36
N PHE A 194 -28.52 -14.87 25.32
CA PHE A 194 -29.94 -14.93 24.91
C PHE A 194 -30.82 -14.02 25.78
N ASP A 195 -30.69 -14.10 27.10
CA ASP A 195 -31.47 -13.26 28.01
C ASP A 195 -31.15 -11.76 27.84
N TYR A 196 -29.86 -11.43 27.64
CA TYR A 196 -29.42 -10.06 27.45
C TYR A 196 -29.95 -9.44 26.16
N PHE A 197 -29.79 -10.11 25.02
CA PHE A 197 -30.21 -9.60 23.71
C PHE A 197 -31.73 -9.60 23.56
N TRP A 198 -32.45 -10.55 24.16
CA TRP A 198 -33.91 -10.48 24.28
C TRP A 198 -34.36 -9.21 25.04
N ARG A 199 -33.76 -8.92 26.20
CA ARG A 199 -34.17 -7.78 27.03
C ARG A 199 -33.78 -6.42 26.44
N THR A 200 -32.64 -6.35 25.76
CA THR A 200 -32.06 -5.07 25.28
C THR A 200 -32.43 -4.76 23.83
N GLN A 201 -32.44 -5.77 22.96
CA GLN A 201 -32.71 -5.63 21.53
C GLN A 201 -34.08 -6.20 21.12
N GLY A 202 -34.64 -7.11 21.91
CA GLY A 202 -35.85 -7.86 21.52
C GLY A 202 -35.56 -9.04 20.60
N TRP A 203 -34.28 -9.45 20.48
CA TRP A 203 -33.87 -10.57 19.65
C TRP A 203 -34.26 -11.90 20.27
N ASP A 204 -34.86 -12.79 19.47
CA ASP A 204 -35.07 -14.17 19.88
C ASP A 204 -33.74 -14.96 19.87
N LYS A 205 -33.83 -16.25 20.20
CA LYS A 205 -32.65 -17.13 20.27
C LYS A 205 -32.03 -17.40 18.90
N GLU A 206 -32.81 -17.40 17.83
CA GLU A 206 -32.32 -17.65 16.48
C GLU A 206 -31.52 -16.43 16.01
N GLU A 207 -32.10 -15.23 16.11
CA GLU A 207 -31.44 -13.97 15.77
C GLU A 207 -30.18 -13.75 16.61
N THR A 208 -30.24 -13.99 17.92
CA THR A 208 -29.04 -13.89 18.78
C THR A 208 -27.97 -14.91 18.37
N THR A 209 -28.38 -16.10 17.93
CA THR A 209 -27.43 -17.10 17.44
C THR A 209 -26.75 -16.60 16.18
N ASP A 210 -27.52 -16.15 15.21
CA ASP A 210 -27.01 -15.73 13.90
C ASP A 210 -26.14 -14.46 13.99
N GLN A 211 -26.50 -13.49 14.83
CA GLN A 211 -25.79 -12.21 14.94
C GLN A 211 -24.61 -12.22 15.91
N VAL A 212 -24.60 -13.11 16.91
CA VAL A 212 -23.64 -13.05 18.03
C VAL A 212 -22.91 -14.35 18.29
N LEU A 213 -23.58 -15.49 18.16
CA LEU A 213 -23.07 -16.77 18.70
C LEU A 213 -22.65 -17.79 17.65
N THR A 214 -22.81 -17.49 16.36
CA THR A 214 -22.32 -18.30 15.24
C THR A 214 -20.92 -17.84 14.90
N PRO A 215 -19.86 -18.62 15.20
CA PRO A 215 -18.52 -18.26 14.76
C PRO A 215 -18.47 -18.26 13.24
N LEU A 216 -17.82 -17.26 12.65
CA LEU A 216 -17.44 -17.35 11.25
C LEU A 216 -16.31 -18.39 11.18
N GLU A 217 -16.55 -19.52 10.50
CA GLU A 217 -15.47 -20.47 10.25
C GLU A 217 -14.39 -19.75 9.43
N ASN A 218 -13.19 -19.62 9.98
CA ASN A 218 -12.04 -19.01 9.33
C ASN A 218 -11.81 -19.67 7.96
N SER A 219 -12.32 -19.07 6.89
CA SER A 219 -11.84 -19.34 5.54
C SER A 219 -10.37 -18.99 5.55
N ALA A 220 -9.53 -20.01 5.36
CA ALA A 220 -8.25 -20.21 6.01
C ALA A 220 -7.09 -19.23 5.68
N LEU A 221 -7.31 -17.98 5.24
CA LEU A 221 -6.20 -17.15 4.73
C LEU A 221 -6.20 -15.65 5.05
N ILE A 222 -7.23 -15.02 5.63
CA ILE A 222 -7.18 -13.57 5.92
C ILE A 222 -7.99 -13.18 7.18
N ALA A 223 -7.63 -13.72 8.33
CA ALA A 223 -8.04 -13.16 9.61
C ALA A 223 -6.78 -12.97 10.45
N THR A 224 -6.65 -11.83 11.09
CA THR A 224 -5.62 -11.60 12.12
C THR A 224 -5.72 -12.74 13.13
N GLU A 225 -4.65 -13.51 13.36
CA GLU A 225 -4.65 -14.62 14.32
C GLU A 225 -5.01 -14.18 15.75
N VAL A 226 -5.04 -12.86 16.01
CA VAL A 226 -5.44 -12.23 17.26
C VAL A 226 -6.70 -11.37 17.00
N PRO A 227 -7.85 -11.67 17.64
CA PRO A 227 -9.04 -10.83 17.56
C PRO A 227 -8.76 -9.40 18.06
N ASP A 228 -9.28 -8.38 17.37
CA ASP A 228 -9.21 -7.00 17.83
C ASP A 228 -10.49 -6.61 18.61
N PRO A 229 -10.44 -6.58 19.96
CA PRO A 229 -11.61 -6.26 20.78
C PRO A 229 -12.05 -4.79 20.66
N THR A 230 -11.28 -3.95 19.97
CA THR A 230 -11.54 -2.51 19.75
C THR A 230 -11.83 -2.16 18.29
N SER A 231 -11.89 -3.17 17.40
CA SER A 231 -12.28 -2.98 15.99
C SER A 231 -13.64 -2.31 15.89
N ILE A 232 -13.81 -1.40 14.92
CA ILE A 232 -15.11 -0.81 14.61
C ILE A 232 -16.15 -1.88 14.28
N MET A 233 -15.73 -3.05 13.77
CA MET A 233 -16.59 -4.18 13.43
C MET A 233 -16.92 -5.10 14.61
N CYS A 234 -16.43 -4.79 15.82
CA CYS A 234 -16.61 -5.60 17.02
C CYS A 234 -17.73 -5.04 17.92
N TYR A 235 -18.66 -5.90 18.37
CA TYR A 235 -19.67 -5.49 19.35
C TYR A 235 -19.10 -5.28 20.74
N GLY A 236 -19.66 -4.28 21.42
CA GLY A 236 -19.52 -4.15 22.87
C GLY A 236 -20.28 -5.27 23.58
N LEU A 237 -19.56 -6.26 24.11
CA LEU A 237 -20.13 -7.37 24.87
C LEU A 237 -19.87 -7.16 26.38
N PRO A 238 -20.90 -6.96 27.22
CA PRO A 238 -20.70 -6.68 28.63
C PRO A 238 -20.16 -7.91 29.38
N ALA A 239 -19.34 -7.69 30.41
CA ALA A 239 -18.80 -8.74 31.28
C ALA A 239 -19.87 -9.71 31.83
N SER A 240 -21.11 -9.24 31.98
CA SER A 240 -22.23 -10.06 32.46
C SER A 240 -22.60 -11.23 31.55
N ILE A 241 -22.31 -11.15 30.24
CA ILE A 241 -22.59 -12.23 29.28
C ILE A 241 -21.34 -13.03 28.90
N MET A 242 -20.20 -12.76 29.54
CA MET A 242 -18.93 -13.43 29.29
C MET A 242 -18.66 -14.45 30.40
N LYS A 243 -18.14 -15.63 30.04
CA LYS A 243 -17.75 -16.71 30.96
C LYS A 243 -16.60 -16.31 31.88
N ASP A 244 -15.73 -15.42 31.42
CA ASP A 244 -14.55 -14.93 32.13
C ASP A 244 -14.80 -13.60 32.88
N HIS A 245 -16.01 -13.03 32.78
CA HIS A 245 -16.38 -11.74 33.34
C HIS A 245 -15.52 -10.56 32.85
N VAL A 246 -14.89 -10.68 31.67
CA VAL A 246 -14.12 -9.59 31.05
C VAL A 246 -14.87 -9.10 29.82
N ALA A 247 -15.31 -7.84 29.87
CA ALA A 247 -16.05 -7.22 28.76
C ALA A 247 -15.21 -7.15 27.47
N VAL A 248 -15.90 -7.23 26.33
CA VAL A 248 -15.35 -6.81 25.04
C VAL A 248 -15.81 -5.37 24.81
N PRO A 249 -14.91 -4.38 24.74
CA PRO A 249 -15.30 -2.98 24.65
C PRO A 249 -16.02 -2.64 23.34
N GLY A 250 -15.64 -3.26 22.24
CA GLY A 250 -16.07 -2.87 20.90
C GLY A 250 -15.38 -1.58 20.44
N GLY A 251 -15.50 -1.27 19.14
CA GLY A 251 -14.93 -0.08 18.54
C GLY A 251 -15.88 1.10 18.48
N ASN A 252 -15.36 2.30 18.75
CA ASN A 252 -16.11 3.56 18.58
C ASN A 252 -15.75 4.31 17.29
N ASP A 253 -14.64 3.92 16.64
CA ASP A 253 -14.21 4.42 15.34
C ASP A 253 -13.32 3.37 14.64
N ILE A 254 -13.05 3.55 13.33
CA ILE A 254 -12.10 2.78 12.54
C ILE A 254 -10.72 2.91 13.19
N ASN A 255 -10.13 1.78 13.57
CA ASN A 255 -8.79 1.74 14.15
C ASN A 255 -7.73 1.31 13.11
N GLU A 256 -6.46 1.24 13.53
CA GLU A 256 -5.35 0.91 12.65
C GLU A 256 -5.44 -0.54 12.10
N THR A 257 -5.94 -1.48 12.90
CA THR A 257 -6.14 -2.87 12.48
C THR A 257 -7.22 -2.96 11.40
N ASP A 258 -8.34 -2.27 11.60
CA ASP A 258 -9.43 -2.15 10.63
C ASP A 258 -8.92 -1.57 9.31
N GLY A 259 -8.18 -0.46 9.41
CA GLY A 259 -7.59 0.22 8.26
C GLY A 259 -6.59 -0.66 7.50
N THR A 260 -5.72 -1.37 8.21
CA THR A 260 -4.74 -2.30 7.63
C THR A 260 -5.43 -3.46 6.92
N PHE A 261 -6.45 -4.05 7.54
CA PHE A 261 -7.24 -5.11 6.94
C PHE A 261 -7.95 -4.62 5.66
N ALA A 262 -8.61 -3.46 5.72
CA ALA A 262 -9.26 -2.85 4.57
C ALA A 262 -8.27 -2.55 3.44
N ALA A 263 -7.07 -2.04 3.74
CA ALA A 263 -6.02 -1.77 2.76
C ALA A 263 -5.47 -3.05 2.11
N SER A 264 -5.46 -4.18 2.83
CA SER A 264 -5.04 -5.47 2.28
C SER A 264 -6.01 -6.01 1.22
N LEU A 265 -7.30 -5.73 1.38
CA LEU A 265 -8.36 -6.14 0.46
C LEU A 265 -8.56 -5.13 -0.68
N TYR A 266 -8.43 -3.83 -0.37
CA TYR A 266 -8.67 -2.70 -1.27
C TYR A 266 -7.45 -1.78 -1.28
N PRO A 267 -6.33 -2.18 -1.90
CA PRO A 267 -5.12 -1.38 -1.94
C PRO A 267 -5.34 -0.11 -2.79
N LYS A 268 -4.92 1.06 -2.28
CA LYS A 268 -5.11 2.38 -2.90
C LYS A 268 -4.62 2.50 -4.35
N PHE A 269 -3.76 1.60 -4.83
CA PHE A 269 -3.15 1.68 -6.16
C PHE A 269 -2.96 0.28 -6.79
N ALA A 270 -4.00 -0.23 -7.45
CA ALA A 270 -4.08 -1.57 -8.06
C ALA A 270 -3.10 -1.86 -9.23
N SER A 271 -2.07 -1.03 -9.42
CA SER A 271 -1.09 -1.16 -10.50
C SER A 271 0.27 -1.67 -10.01
N TRP A 272 0.37 -2.19 -8.78
CA TRP A 272 1.61 -2.72 -8.22
C TRP A 272 1.49 -4.21 -7.93
N GLN A 273 2.48 -4.99 -8.38
CA GLN A 273 2.60 -6.41 -8.10
C GLN A 273 3.76 -6.64 -7.13
N LEU A 274 3.49 -7.33 -6.02
CA LEU A 274 4.54 -7.81 -5.12
C LEU A 274 5.39 -8.86 -5.84
N ILE A 275 6.71 -8.66 -5.88
CA ILE A 275 7.64 -9.57 -6.56
C ILE A 275 8.72 -10.17 -5.65
N ASP A 276 8.92 -9.61 -4.45
CA ASP A 276 9.82 -10.16 -3.42
C ASP A 276 9.32 -9.73 -2.03
N ASN A 277 9.40 -10.63 -1.05
CA ASN A 277 8.99 -10.38 0.33
C ASN A 277 10.10 -10.55 1.38
N ASN A 278 11.36 -10.46 0.97
CA ASN A 278 12.50 -10.74 1.82
C ASN A 278 12.93 -9.49 2.62
N ALA A 279 12.84 -9.56 3.94
CA ALA A 279 13.23 -8.47 4.84
C ALA A 279 14.74 -8.14 4.84
N GLN A 280 15.57 -8.95 4.17
CA GLN A 280 16.99 -8.70 4.00
C GLN A 280 17.29 -7.68 2.91
N THR A 281 16.36 -7.34 2.02
CA THR A 281 16.60 -6.37 0.95
C THR A 281 16.97 -4.99 1.52
N ALA A 282 18.16 -4.52 1.17
CA ALA A 282 18.71 -3.23 1.58
C ALA A 282 18.58 -2.17 0.49
N SER A 283 18.77 -2.56 -0.76
CA SER A 283 18.62 -1.68 -1.93
C SER A 283 18.29 -2.46 -3.18
N ILE A 284 17.75 -1.75 -4.18
CA ILE A 284 17.41 -2.28 -5.50
C ILE A 284 18.12 -1.45 -6.57
N LEU A 285 18.46 -2.09 -7.68
CA LEU A 285 19.12 -1.50 -8.83
C LEU A 285 18.46 -2.02 -10.11
N VAL A 286 18.25 -1.14 -11.09
CA VAL A 286 17.65 -1.49 -12.38
C VAL A 286 18.59 -1.09 -13.51
N ASP A 287 18.83 -2.02 -14.43
CA ASP A 287 19.50 -1.79 -15.72
C ASP A 287 18.55 -2.19 -16.85
N ASP A 288 17.85 -1.19 -17.42
CA ASP A 288 16.77 -1.37 -18.38
C ASP A 288 15.71 -2.41 -17.96
N ALA A 289 15.78 -3.66 -18.41
CA ALA A 289 14.84 -4.72 -18.07
C ALA A 289 15.29 -5.57 -16.88
N ASP A 290 16.56 -5.51 -16.50
CA ASP A 290 17.12 -6.29 -15.42
C ASP A 290 16.92 -5.59 -14.07
N LEU A 291 16.45 -6.33 -13.09
CA LEU A 291 16.32 -5.91 -11.69
C LEU A 291 17.28 -6.73 -10.82
N TYR A 292 18.04 -6.02 -9.99
CA TYR A 292 18.93 -6.58 -8.98
C TYR A 292 18.51 -6.11 -7.59
N GLN A 293 18.72 -6.96 -6.59
CA GLN A 293 18.62 -6.57 -5.19
C GLN A 293 19.92 -6.88 -4.45
N LEU A 294 20.28 -5.99 -3.52
CA LEU A 294 21.37 -6.19 -2.56
C LEU A 294 20.75 -6.39 -1.18
N HIS A 295 21.11 -7.48 -0.52
CA HIS A 295 20.71 -7.77 0.85
C HIS A 295 21.64 -7.11 1.88
N LYS A 296 21.15 -6.91 3.10
CA LYS A 296 21.91 -6.42 4.27
C LYS A 296 23.12 -7.29 4.61
N SER A 297 23.07 -8.57 4.23
CA SER A 297 24.14 -9.56 4.39
C SER A 297 25.18 -9.56 3.27
N GLY A 298 25.07 -8.67 2.28
CA GLY A 298 25.96 -8.60 1.11
C GLY A 298 25.54 -9.49 -0.07
N TRP A 299 24.48 -10.28 0.06
CA TRP A 299 24.00 -11.12 -1.06
C TRP A 299 23.45 -10.28 -2.21
N ILE A 300 23.84 -10.64 -3.43
CA ILE A 300 23.31 -10.04 -4.66
C ILE A 300 22.39 -11.05 -5.32
N TRP A 301 21.18 -10.62 -5.70
CA TRP A 301 20.25 -11.43 -6.48
C TRP A 301 19.80 -10.70 -7.73
N LYS A 302 19.52 -11.46 -8.80
CA LYS A 302 18.90 -10.98 -10.03
C LYS A 302 17.49 -11.55 -10.17
N TYR A 303 16.52 -10.71 -10.51
CA TYR A 303 15.16 -11.12 -10.80
C TYR A 303 15.08 -11.84 -12.15
N THR A 304 14.39 -12.96 -12.21
CA THR A 304 14.25 -13.81 -13.41
C THR A 304 12.85 -13.76 -14.04
N GLY A 305 11.94 -12.95 -13.49
CA GLY A 305 10.64 -12.64 -14.11
C GLY A 305 9.42 -13.28 -13.47
N THR A 306 9.58 -14.27 -12.59
CA THR A 306 8.46 -14.88 -11.85
C THR A 306 8.29 -14.19 -10.50
N PRO A 307 7.12 -13.58 -10.19
CA PRO A 307 6.89 -12.98 -8.88
C PRO A 307 7.17 -13.96 -7.75
N MET A 308 7.78 -13.47 -6.67
CA MET A 308 8.14 -14.19 -5.43
C MET A 308 9.22 -15.27 -5.56
N THR A 309 9.22 -16.07 -6.62
CA THR A 309 10.11 -17.23 -6.77
C THR A 309 11.21 -17.04 -7.82
N GLY A 310 11.08 -16.05 -8.69
CA GLY A 310 12.00 -15.79 -9.79
C GLY A 310 13.20 -14.95 -9.36
N TRP A 311 14.08 -15.50 -8.52
CA TRP A 311 15.30 -14.84 -8.08
C TRP A 311 16.50 -15.77 -8.16
N GLN A 312 17.59 -15.30 -8.77
CA GLN A 312 18.84 -16.05 -8.89
C GLN A 312 19.94 -15.37 -8.06
N PRO A 313 20.61 -16.09 -7.14
CA PRO A 313 21.72 -15.53 -6.39
C PRO A 313 22.96 -15.40 -7.29
N LEU A 314 23.64 -14.26 -7.21
CA LEU A 314 24.83 -13.95 -8.02
C LEU A 314 26.11 -13.87 -7.18
N ASP A 315 26.01 -13.47 -5.92
CA ASP A 315 27.12 -13.35 -4.98
C ASP A 315 26.60 -13.42 -3.55
N ASN A 316 27.45 -13.77 -2.59
CA ASN A 316 27.13 -13.85 -1.16
C ASN A 316 28.20 -13.22 -0.25
N ASN A 317 29.07 -12.38 -0.80
CA ASN A 317 30.17 -11.80 -0.04
C ASN A 317 29.68 -10.69 0.90
N PRO A 318 29.89 -10.83 2.23
CA PRO A 318 29.40 -9.88 3.21
C PRO A 318 30.05 -8.49 3.10
N ALA A 319 31.17 -8.36 2.39
CA ALA A 319 31.81 -7.08 2.16
C ALA A 319 31.04 -6.20 1.15
N THR A 320 30.14 -6.77 0.34
CA THR A 320 29.42 -6.00 -0.68
C THR A 320 28.49 -4.97 -0.05
N LYS A 321 28.75 -3.68 -0.33
CA LYS A 321 27.94 -2.55 0.19
C LYS A 321 27.15 -1.80 -0.89
N LYS A 322 27.57 -1.89 -2.15
CA LYS A 322 26.91 -1.24 -3.30
C LYS A 322 27.06 -2.05 -4.57
N ILE A 323 26.11 -1.89 -5.47
CA ILE A 323 26.10 -2.47 -6.81
C ILE A 323 25.84 -1.39 -7.86
N ALA A 324 26.41 -1.56 -9.05
CA ALA A 324 26.14 -0.71 -10.20
C ALA A 324 26.03 -1.58 -11.46
N ALA A 325 25.12 -1.22 -12.36
CA ALA A 325 24.88 -1.98 -13.59
C ALA A 325 24.54 -1.03 -14.74
N ALA A 326 25.04 -1.37 -15.92
CA ALA A 326 24.69 -0.72 -17.17
C ALA A 326 25.02 -1.64 -18.35
N ASN A 327 24.12 -1.68 -19.34
CA ASN A 327 24.33 -2.41 -20.59
C ASN A 327 24.70 -3.89 -20.35
N GLY A 328 24.01 -4.54 -19.42
CA GLY A 328 24.18 -5.94 -19.04
C GLY A 328 25.45 -6.26 -18.25
N LYS A 329 26.26 -5.25 -17.89
CA LYS A 329 27.42 -5.41 -17.01
C LYS A 329 27.03 -5.10 -15.58
N LEU A 330 27.43 -5.95 -14.64
CA LEU A 330 27.21 -5.77 -13.20
C LEU A 330 28.55 -5.63 -12.47
N TYR A 331 28.58 -4.71 -11.52
CA TYR A 331 29.73 -4.40 -10.68
C TYR A 331 29.30 -4.34 -9.22
N GLN A 332 30.20 -4.71 -8.32
CA GLN A 332 30.02 -4.57 -6.87
C GLN A 332 31.18 -3.81 -6.25
N LEU A 333 30.88 -3.01 -5.24
CA LEU A 333 31.84 -2.30 -4.41
C LEU A 333 31.81 -2.90 -3.01
N HIS A 334 32.97 -3.33 -2.53
CA HIS A 334 33.17 -3.82 -1.18
C HIS A 334 33.37 -2.67 -0.17
N ASP A 335 33.10 -2.94 1.10
CA ASP A 335 33.23 -2.00 2.20
C ASP A 335 34.62 -1.38 2.32
N ASN A 336 35.65 -2.16 1.99
CA ASN A 336 37.06 -1.82 1.94
C ASN A 336 37.53 -1.11 0.65
N GLY A 337 36.63 -0.77 -0.27
CA GLY A 337 36.96 -0.03 -1.50
C GLY A 337 37.19 -0.89 -2.75
N LYS A 338 37.39 -2.22 -2.60
CA LYS A 338 37.60 -3.12 -3.75
C LYS A 338 36.40 -3.13 -4.70
N ILE A 339 36.68 -3.09 -6.00
CA ILE A 339 35.66 -3.23 -7.04
C ILE A 339 35.80 -4.57 -7.74
N TRP A 340 34.67 -5.25 -7.91
CA TRP A 340 34.58 -6.48 -8.69
C TRP A 340 33.58 -6.34 -9.83
N LYS A 341 33.91 -6.97 -10.95
CA LYS A 341 33.06 -7.08 -12.15
C LYS A 341 32.53 -8.50 -12.27
N TYR A 342 31.24 -8.64 -12.49
CA TYR A 342 30.59 -9.93 -12.74
C TYR A 342 30.99 -10.46 -14.13
N THR A 343 31.36 -11.74 -14.21
CA THR A 343 31.82 -12.42 -15.43
C THR A 343 30.79 -13.40 -16.00
N GLY A 344 29.62 -13.55 -15.36
CA GLY A 344 28.48 -14.28 -15.91
C GLY A 344 28.15 -15.62 -15.24
N THR A 345 29.04 -16.17 -14.42
CA THR A 345 28.76 -17.40 -13.66
C THR A 345 28.20 -17.06 -12.29
N PRO A 346 26.97 -17.47 -11.93
CA PRO A 346 26.42 -17.22 -10.59
C PRO A 346 27.34 -17.74 -9.49
N MET A 347 27.45 -16.98 -8.39
CA MET A 347 28.24 -17.26 -7.18
C MET A 347 29.77 -17.26 -7.34
N THR A 348 30.32 -17.56 -8.51
CA THR A 348 31.78 -17.72 -8.70
C THR A 348 32.37 -16.80 -9.76
N GLY A 349 31.53 -16.22 -10.62
CA GLY A 349 31.95 -15.40 -11.75
C GLY A 349 32.19 -13.95 -11.38
N TRP A 350 33.26 -13.67 -10.62
CA TRP A 350 33.64 -12.31 -10.26
C TRP A 350 35.14 -12.09 -10.46
N GLN A 351 35.49 -10.96 -11.09
CA GLN A 351 36.88 -10.53 -11.30
C GLN A 351 37.11 -9.20 -10.57
N MET A 352 38.10 -9.15 -9.70
CA MET A 352 38.54 -7.89 -9.09
C MET A 352 39.16 -7.00 -10.16
N ILE A 353 38.74 -5.74 -10.21
CA ILE A 353 39.22 -4.75 -11.18
C ILE A 353 39.84 -3.51 -10.53
N ASP A 354 39.69 -3.35 -9.22
CA ASP A 354 40.30 -2.27 -8.43
C ASP A 354 40.43 -2.72 -6.96
N ASP A 355 41.52 -2.32 -6.30
CA ASP A 355 41.80 -2.60 -4.88
C ASP A 355 42.08 -1.35 -4.04
N ASN A 356 41.75 -0.17 -4.56
CA ASN A 356 41.97 1.10 -3.91
C ASN A 356 40.97 1.34 -2.77
N THR A 357 41.49 1.49 -1.56
CA THR A 357 40.68 1.70 -0.37
C THR A 357 39.98 3.07 -0.31
N ALA A 358 40.36 4.00 -1.19
CA ALA A 358 39.74 5.30 -1.27
C ALA A 358 38.34 5.26 -1.90
N THR A 359 37.96 4.20 -2.62
CA THR A 359 36.70 4.14 -3.36
C THR A 359 35.46 4.05 -2.47
N VAL A 360 34.51 4.96 -2.69
CA VAL A 360 33.26 5.08 -1.91
C VAL A 360 31.99 4.99 -2.75
N GLU A 361 32.10 5.14 -4.07
CA GLU A 361 30.99 5.07 -5.02
C GLU A 361 31.45 4.43 -6.34
N ILE A 362 30.55 3.67 -6.96
CA ILE A 362 30.72 3.17 -8.33
C ILE A 362 29.49 3.54 -9.16
N ILE A 363 29.70 3.96 -10.41
CA ILE A 363 28.63 4.36 -11.32
C ILE A 363 28.88 3.69 -12.66
N ALA A 364 27.90 2.94 -13.14
CA ALA A 364 27.92 2.33 -14.46
C ALA A 364 27.01 3.14 -15.41
N GLY A 365 27.43 3.33 -16.66
CA GLY A 365 26.65 4.06 -17.65
C GLY A 365 27.06 3.72 -19.07
N GLY A 366 26.13 3.25 -19.90
CA GLY A 366 26.47 2.74 -21.23
C GLY A 366 27.51 1.63 -21.13
N THR A 367 28.67 1.81 -21.77
CA THR A 367 29.78 0.84 -21.71
C THR A 367 30.78 1.11 -20.58
N ASP A 368 30.66 2.27 -19.92
CA ASP A 368 31.65 2.83 -19.02
C ASP A 368 31.36 2.51 -17.54
N LEU A 369 32.44 2.45 -16.77
CA LEU A 369 32.41 2.37 -15.31
C LEU A 369 33.23 3.53 -14.75
N TYR A 370 32.69 4.19 -13.75
CA TYR A 370 33.33 5.25 -12.99
C TYR A 370 33.42 4.88 -11.52
N GLN A 371 34.44 5.39 -10.84
CA GLN A 371 34.55 5.35 -9.38
C GLN A 371 34.78 6.74 -8.82
N ILE A 372 34.28 6.98 -7.61
CA ILE A 372 34.55 8.19 -6.83
C ILE A 372 35.33 7.80 -5.58
N HIS A 373 36.44 8.48 -5.35
CA HIS A 373 37.21 8.32 -4.12
C HIS A 373 36.65 9.21 -2.99
N ASN A 374 36.93 8.87 -1.74
CA ASN A 374 36.57 9.64 -0.54
C ASN A 374 37.06 11.11 -0.55
N THR A 375 38.03 11.42 -1.43
CA THR A 375 38.55 12.77 -1.66
C THR A 375 37.78 13.56 -2.72
N GLY A 376 36.78 12.97 -3.38
CA GLY A 376 36.01 13.60 -4.48
C GLY A 376 36.56 13.33 -5.88
N ARG A 377 37.73 12.70 -6.00
CA ARG A 377 38.33 12.37 -7.31
C ARG A 377 37.46 11.40 -8.10
N ILE A 378 37.34 11.62 -9.40
CA ILE A 378 36.59 10.77 -10.33
C ILE A 378 37.56 10.04 -11.24
N TRP A 379 37.39 8.73 -11.36
CA TRP A 379 38.17 7.89 -12.26
C TRP A 379 37.26 7.09 -13.18
N LYS A 380 37.72 6.87 -14.41
CA LYS A 380 37.05 6.03 -15.42
C LYS A 380 37.85 4.76 -15.66
N TYR A 381 37.19 3.61 -15.68
CA TYR A 381 37.81 2.33 -16.00
C TYR A 381 38.12 2.25 -17.50
N THR A 382 39.35 1.89 -17.85
CA THR A 382 39.86 1.78 -19.23
C THR A 382 39.92 0.35 -19.75
N GLY A 383 39.61 -0.65 -18.92
CA GLY A 383 39.41 -2.03 -19.35
C GLY A 383 40.41 -3.05 -18.80
N THR A 384 41.59 -2.61 -18.35
CA THR A 384 42.61 -3.50 -17.76
C THR A 384 42.38 -3.67 -16.26
N PRO A 385 42.22 -4.91 -15.74
CA PRO A 385 42.04 -5.12 -14.31
C PRO A 385 43.19 -4.52 -13.48
N LEU A 386 42.87 -3.89 -12.35
CA LEU A 386 43.76 -3.27 -11.36
C LEU A 386 44.54 -2.04 -11.84
N SER A 387 44.96 -1.95 -13.10
CA SER A 387 45.77 -0.84 -13.62
C SER A 387 45.05 0.07 -14.62
N GLY A 388 43.90 -0.37 -15.13
CA GLY A 388 43.14 0.33 -16.17
C GLY A 388 42.21 1.40 -15.61
N TRP A 389 42.75 2.48 -15.05
CA TRP A 389 41.97 3.60 -14.54
C TRP A 389 42.56 4.95 -14.98
N GLN A 390 41.71 5.85 -15.46
CA GLN A 390 42.06 7.21 -15.86
C GLN A 390 41.37 8.22 -14.95
N GLU A 391 42.14 9.08 -14.31
CA GLU A 391 41.59 10.20 -13.52
C GLU A 391 40.95 11.23 -14.45
N LEU A 392 39.69 11.60 -14.18
CA LEU A 392 38.94 12.57 -14.96
C LEU A 392 38.76 13.91 -14.24
N ASP A 393 38.74 13.90 -12.91
CA ASP A 393 38.54 15.09 -12.09
C ASP A 393 39.20 14.86 -10.73
N ASN A 394 39.82 15.91 -10.17
CA ASN A 394 40.51 15.87 -8.88
C ASN A 394 39.95 16.86 -7.84
N ASN A 395 38.75 17.40 -8.10
CA ASN A 395 38.09 18.38 -7.26
C ASN A 395 37.39 17.71 -6.06
N SER A 396 37.72 18.18 -4.86
CA SER A 396 37.16 17.63 -3.62
C SER A 396 35.70 18.01 -3.35
N ALA A 397 35.14 18.90 -4.17
CA ALA A 397 33.76 19.32 -4.09
C ALA A 397 32.78 18.27 -4.63
N THR A 398 33.20 17.29 -5.44
CA THR A 398 32.30 16.26 -6.00
C THR A 398 31.55 15.50 -4.90
N SER A 399 30.23 15.43 -5.02
CA SER A 399 29.33 14.69 -4.11
C SER A 399 28.56 13.57 -4.82
N LYS A 400 28.25 13.75 -6.12
CA LYS A 400 27.50 12.76 -6.92
C LYS A 400 27.91 12.83 -8.38
N VAL A 401 27.86 11.70 -9.06
CA VAL A 401 28.07 11.57 -10.51
C VAL A 401 26.90 10.80 -11.12
N VAL A 402 26.45 11.24 -12.30
CA VAL A 402 25.44 10.52 -13.09
C VAL A 402 25.84 10.45 -14.56
N THR A 403 25.40 9.40 -15.23
CA THR A 403 25.71 9.12 -16.63
C THR A 403 24.42 9.12 -17.45
N ALA A 404 24.48 9.60 -18.69
CA ALA A 404 23.34 9.57 -19.60
C ALA A 404 23.75 9.71 -21.07
N GLY A 405 23.46 8.70 -21.90
CA GLY A 405 23.67 8.80 -23.35
C GLY A 405 25.12 9.15 -23.75
N GLY A 406 26.12 8.66 -23.02
CA GLY A 406 27.53 9.00 -23.22
C GLY A 406 27.99 10.30 -22.55
N ASN A 407 27.08 11.04 -21.93
CA ASN A 407 27.42 12.19 -21.09
C ASN A 407 27.76 11.75 -19.66
N LEU A 408 28.65 12.51 -19.03
CA LEU A 408 29.01 12.41 -17.61
C LEU A 408 28.75 13.76 -16.95
N TYR A 409 27.97 13.76 -15.86
CA TYR A 409 27.67 14.93 -15.06
C TYR A 409 28.15 14.72 -13.63
N GLN A 410 28.64 15.78 -13.00
CA GLN A 410 28.97 15.80 -11.58
C GLN A 410 28.20 16.91 -10.86
N LEU A 411 27.78 16.62 -9.63
CA LEU A 411 27.25 17.58 -8.68
C LEU A 411 28.35 17.85 -7.64
N HIS A 412 28.58 19.12 -7.36
CA HIS A 412 29.43 19.54 -6.25
C HIS A 412 28.62 19.75 -4.97
N LYS A 413 29.27 19.66 -3.81
CA LYS A 413 28.72 19.94 -2.47
C LYS A 413 28.16 21.36 -2.33
N THR A 414 28.59 22.27 -3.20
CA THR A 414 28.11 23.65 -3.28
C THR A 414 26.82 23.81 -4.09
N GLY A 415 26.32 22.73 -4.70
CA GLY A 415 25.15 22.73 -5.59
C GLY A 415 25.46 22.95 -7.07
N SER A 416 26.69 23.35 -7.44
CA SER A 416 27.04 23.54 -8.86
C SER A 416 27.07 22.20 -9.62
N VAL A 417 26.51 22.19 -10.82
CA VAL A 417 26.46 21.03 -11.71
C VAL A 417 27.40 21.24 -12.89
N TRP A 418 28.19 20.23 -13.24
CA TRP A 418 29.16 20.29 -14.33
C TRP A 418 29.01 19.09 -15.26
N LYS A 419 29.29 19.30 -16.55
CA LYS A 419 29.29 18.30 -17.61
C LYS A 419 30.71 18.07 -18.12
N TYR A 420 31.13 16.82 -18.21
CA TYR A 420 32.41 16.46 -18.79
C TYR A 420 32.41 16.68 -20.31
N THR A 421 33.46 17.30 -20.83
CA THR A 421 33.63 17.65 -22.25
C THR A 421 34.65 16.77 -22.97
N GLY A 422 35.25 15.78 -22.29
CA GLY A 422 36.09 14.76 -22.92
C GLY A 422 37.58 14.87 -22.63
N VAL A 423 38.06 15.99 -22.08
CA VAL A 423 39.48 16.18 -21.73
C VAL A 423 39.70 15.89 -20.25
N PRO A 424 40.54 14.92 -19.87
CA PRO A 424 40.79 14.61 -18.46
C PRO A 424 41.26 15.83 -17.68
N LEU A 425 40.81 15.96 -16.43
CA LEU A 425 41.11 17.02 -15.46
C LEU A 425 40.62 18.44 -15.80
N THR A 426 40.57 18.81 -17.08
CA THR A 426 40.30 20.19 -17.53
C THR A 426 39.00 20.32 -18.33
N GLY A 427 38.48 19.22 -18.86
CA GLY A 427 37.30 19.19 -19.70
C GLY A 427 36.00 19.15 -18.91
N TRP A 428 35.68 20.23 -18.20
CA TRP A 428 34.43 20.36 -17.46
C TRP A 428 33.73 21.69 -17.76
N GLN A 429 32.49 21.63 -18.21
CA GLN A 429 31.64 22.80 -18.45
C GLN A 429 30.63 22.94 -17.32
N LYS A 430 30.56 24.12 -16.70
CA LYS A 430 29.54 24.42 -15.71
C LYS A 430 28.16 24.47 -16.39
N VAL A 431 27.21 23.70 -15.87
CA VAL A 431 25.82 23.58 -16.34
C VAL A 431 24.87 24.35 -15.43
N ASP A 432 25.15 24.42 -14.14
CA ASP A 432 24.36 25.14 -13.15
C ASP A 432 25.22 25.61 -11.96
N GLU A 433 24.76 26.63 -11.25
CA GLU A 433 25.42 27.19 -10.06
C GLU A 433 24.41 27.52 -8.95
N ASN A 434 23.43 26.63 -8.71
CA ASN A 434 22.43 26.85 -7.68
C ASN A 434 22.75 26.06 -6.40
N PRO A 435 22.96 26.72 -5.25
CA PRO A 435 23.23 26.04 -3.98
C PRO A 435 22.07 25.20 -3.46
N ALA A 436 20.85 25.40 -3.97
CA ALA A 436 19.70 24.57 -3.61
C ALA A 436 19.79 23.16 -4.22
N THR A 437 20.60 22.92 -5.25
CA THR A 437 20.68 21.62 -5.93
C THR A 437 21.32 20.55 -5.04
N VAL A 438 20.54 19.52 -4.68
CA VAL A 438 20.95 18.43 -3.79
C VAL A 438 21.07 17.07 -4.47
N SER A 439 20.45 16.90 -5.65
CA SER A 439 20.55 15.67 -6.43
C SER A 439 20.36 15.96 -7.92
N ILE A 440 21.00 15.14 -8.74
CA ILE A 440 20.83 15.12 -10.20
C ILE A 440 20.54 13.69 -10.65
N VAL A 441 19.75 13.57 -11.72
CA VAL A 441 19.50 12.30 -12.45
C VAL A 441 19.45 12.59 -13.94
N ALA A 442 19.87 11.63 -14.75
CA ALA A 442 19.97 11.83 -16.20
C ALA A 442 19.66 10.53 -16.95
N ARG A 443 19.09 10.66 -18.16
CA ARG A 443 18.87 9.55 -19.10
C ARG A 443 18.84 10.07 -20.53
N GLY A 444 19.53 9.38 -21.44
CA GLY A 444 19.65 9.85 -22.83
C GLY A 444 20.27 11.25 -22.88
N ASN A 445 19.52 12.22 -23.42
CA ASN A 445 19.92 13.63 -23.45
C ASN A 445 19.31 14.48 -22.33
N ASP A 446 18.43 13.91 -21.51
CA ASP A 446 17.75 14.64 -20.45
C ASP A 446 18.58 14.64 -19.17
N LEU A 447 18.66 15.81 -18.54
CA LEU A 447 19.24 16.04 -17.22
C LEU A 447 18.19 16.73 -16.34
N PHE A 448 17.99 16.21 -15.15
CA PHE A 448 17.10 16.76 -14.14
C PHE A 448 17.87 17.04 -12.85
N GLN A 449 17.46 18.08 -12.13
CA GLN A 449 17.96 18.38 -10.80
C GLN A 449 16.82 18.53 -9.80
N LEU A 450 17.09 18.12 -8.57
CA LEU A 450 16.23 18.28 -7.41
C LEU A 450 16.86 19.31 -6.48
N HIS A 451 16.07 20.31 -6.09
CA HIS A 451 16.44 21.27 -5.06
C HIS A 451 16.05 20.78 -3.67
N ASP A 452 16.72 21.27 -2.62
CA ASP A 452 16.43 21.01 -1.20
C ASP A 452 15.00 21.34 -0.78
N SER A 453 14.42 22.35 -1.44
CA SER A 453 13.03 22.79 -1.32
C SER A 453 12.01 21.81 -1.92
N GLY A 454 12.46 20.78 -2.66
CA GLY A 454 11.60 19.83 -3.38
C GLY A 454 11.38 20.17 -4.86
N LYS A 455 11.81 21.34 -5.32
CA LYS A 455 11.67 21.75 -6.73
C LYS A 455 12.40 20.81 -7.68
N ILE A 456 11.75 20.46 -8.78
CA ILE A 456 12.33 19.65 -9.85
C ILE A 456 12.53 20.52 -11.08
N TRP A 457 13.74 20.53 -11.63
CA TRP A 457 14.06 21.26 -12.86
C TRP A 457 14.60 20.33 -13.94
N LYS A 458 14.27 20.62 -15.20
CA LYS A 458 14.81 19.97 -16.39
C LYS A 458 15.75 20.90 -17.13
N TYR A 459 16.93 20.41 -17.51
CA TYR A 459 17.88 21.16 -18.32
C TYR A 459 17.38 21.26 -19.78
N THR A 460 17.50 22.45 -20.37
CA THR A 460 17.01 22.76 -21.73
C THR A 460 18.14 22.97 -22.74
N GLY A 461 19.40 22.81 -22.33
CA GLY A 461 20.55 22.79 -23.24
C GLY A 461 21.46 24.02 -23.18
N THR A 462 21.00 25.14 -22.60
CA THR A 462 21.83 26.36 -22.45
C THR A 462 22.54 26.35 -21.10
N PRO A 463 23.88 26.36 -21.03
CA PRO A 463 24.60 26.35 -19.76
C PRO A 463 24.16 27.48 -18.83
N VAL A 464 24.02 27.17 -17.55
CA VAL A 464 23.67 28.05 -16.42
C VAL A 464 22.24 28.62 -16.47
N SER A 465 21.74 29.03 -17.63
CA SER A 465 20.42 29.70 -17.77
C SER A 465 19.31 28.80 -18.30
N GLY A 466 19.65 27.68 -18.91
CA GLY A 466 18.71 26.82 -19.60
C GLY A 466 18.05 25.79 -18.68
N TRP A 467 17.13 26.20 -17.81
CA TRP A 467 16.39 25.30 -16.93
C TRP A 467 14.88 25.59 -16.94
N GLN A 468 14.07 24.53 -16.94
CA GLN A 468 12.62 24.59 -16.86
C GLN A 468 12.14 23.94 -15.56
N LEU A 469 11.36 24.67 -14.76
CA LEU A 469 10.74 24.16 -13.55
C LEU A 469 9.62 23.16 -13.92
N LEU A 470 9.67 21.95 -13.38
CA LEU A 470 8.70 20.89 -13.62
C LEU A 470 7.78 20.64 -12.42
N ASP A 471 8.25 20.89 -11.19
CA ASP A 471 7.50 20.70 -9.95
C ASP A 471 8.04 21.65 -8.86
N ASP A 472 7.18 22.04 -7.92
CA ASP A 472 7.50 22.85 -6.73
C ASP A 472 6.91 22.24 -5.44
N ASN A 473 6.82 20.90 -5.39
CA ASN A 473 6.29 20.22 -4.23
C ASN A 473 7.37 19.95 -3.18
N SER A 474 7.24 20.59 -2.00
CA SER A 474 8.19 20.40 -0.89
C SER A 474 8.20 18.99 -0.29
N ALA A 475 7.23 18.15 -0.65
CA ALA A 475 7.20 16.76 -0.25
C ALA A 475 8.21 15.90 -1.00
N THR A 476 8.73 16.33 -2.15
CA THR A 476 9.67 15.55 -2.96
C THR A 476 10.93 15.20 -2.16
N LYS A 477 11.22 13.90 -2.06
CA LYS A 477 12.38 13.35 -1.37
C LYS A 477 13.48 12.95 -2.35
N GLU A 478 13.07 12.30 -3.44
CA GLU A 478 13.99 11.73 -4.42
C GLU A 478 13.32 11.73 -5.80
N ILE A 479 14.13 11.88 -6.84
CA ILE A 479 13.74 11.75 -8.25
C ILE A 479 14.56 10.65 -8.91
N ILE A 480 13.96 9.93 -9.85
CA ILE A 480 14.62 8.92 -10.69
C ILE A 480 14.09 9.01 -12.12
N VAL A 481 14.93 8.73 -13.11
CA VAL A 481 14.52 8.71 -14.52
C VAL A 481 14.85 7.36 -15.15
N GLY A 482 13.82 6.73 -15.74
CA GLY A 482 13.91 5.46 -16.47
C GLY A 482 13.39 5.61 -17.90
N ALA A 483 13.33 4.51 -18.65
CA ALA A 483 12.78 4.48 -20.01
C ALA A 483 11.30 4.87 -20.01
N GLY A 484 10.58 4.52 -18.94
CA GLY A 484 9.19 4.89 -18.73
C GLY A 484 8.96 6.37 -18.36
N GLY A 485 10.02 7.15 -18.12
CA GLY A 485 9.93 8.59 -17.83
C GLY A 485 10.57 9.00 -16.50
N LEU A 486 10.22 10.22 -16.06
CA LEU A 486 10.66 10.81 -14.80
C LEU A 486 9.66 10.48 -13.69
N TYR A 487 10.18 10.05 -12.54
CA TYR A 487 9.41 9.72 -11.35
C TYR A 487 9.96 10.46 -10.14
N GLN A 488 9.10 10.65 -9.15
CA GLN A 488 9.49 11.13 -7.83
C GLN A 488 8.84 10.30 -6.73
N ILE A 489 9.50 10.23 -5.59
CA ILE A 489 8.92 9.75 -4.34
C ILE A 489 8.92 10.89 -3.33
N HIS A 490 7.81 11.03 -2.61
CA HIS A 490 7.64 12.02 -1.55
C HIS A 490 8.12 11.48 -0.20
N LYS A 491 8.34 12.38 0.76
CA LYS A 491 8.71 12.07 2.16
C LYS A 491 7.68 11.17 2.85
N THR A 492 6.43 11.19 2.38
CA THR A 492 5.31 10.36 2.85
C THR A 492 5.25 8.98 2.20
N GLY A 493 6.16 8.64 1.28
CA GLY A 493 6.16 7.39 0.52
C GLY A 493 5.36 7.43 -0.79
N SER A 494 4.55 8.47 -1.03
CA SER A 494 3.80 8.56 -2.29
C SER A 494 4.70 8.69 -3.53
N ILE A 495 4.39 7.94 -4.59
CA ILE A 495 5.16 7.89 -5.84
C ILE A 495 4.37 8.57 -6.94
N TRP A 496 5.04 9.39 -7.75
CA TRP A 496 4.43 10.14 -8.84
C TRP A 496 5.24 10.01 -10.12
N ARG A 497 4.55 10.04 -11.26
CA ARG A 497 5.15 10.04 -12.62
C ARG A 497 4.87 11.36 -13.31
N TYR A 498 5.89 11.91 -13.94
CA TYR A 498 5.74 13.08 -14.79
C TYR A 498 5.04 12.71 -16.12
N THR A 499 4.02 13.48 -16.50
CA THR A 499 3.18 13.25 -17.68
C THR A 499 3.39 14.27 -18.80
N GLY A 500 4.23 15.29 -18.60
CA GLY A 500 4.68 16.17 -19.68
C GLY A 500 4.45 17.67 -19.47
N PRO A 501 3.27 18.13 -19.00
CA PRO A 501 3.04 19.53 -18.68
C PRO A 501 3.87 19.98 -17.46
N PRO A 502 4.65 21.08 -17.54
CA PRO A 502 5.31 21.63 -16.37
C PRO A 502 4.31 22.00 -15.28
N MET A 503 4.68 21.81 -14.00
CA MET A 503 3.89 22.11 -12.80
C MET A 503 2.62 21.29 -12.58
N THR A 504 1.87 20.96 -13.64
CA THR A 504 0.58 20.25 -13.54
C THR A 504 0.64 18.81 -14.04
N GLY A 505 1.72 18.44 -14.73
CA GLY A 505 1.90 17.14 -15.36
C GLY A 505 2.45 16.09 -14.42
N TRP A 506 1.81 15.85 -13.28
CA TRP A 506 2.19 14.79 -12.36
C TRP A 506 1.00 13.91 -12.03
N LYS A 507 1.19 12.59 -12.17
CA LYS A 507 0.19 11.58 -11.83
C LYS A 507 0.70 10.73 -10.68
N GLN A 508 -0.05 10.67 -9.59
CA GLN A 508 0.25 9.77 -8.49
C GLN A 508 0.08 8.31 -8.96
N LEU A 509 1.09 7.50 -8.70
CA LEU A 509 1.14 6.06 -8.98
C LEU A 509 1.01 5.20 -7.72
N ASP A 510 1.46 5.72 -6.58
CA ASP A 510 1.38 5.06 -5.28
C ASP A 510 1.24 6.09 -4.15
N GLY A 511 0.75 5.64 -3.00
CA GLY A 511 0.55 6.45 -1.80
C GLY A 511 0.83 5.65 -0.54
N ASN A 512 1.60 4.57 -0.63
CA ASN A 512 1.94 3.72 0.48
C ASN A 512 3.09 4.33 1.29
N ALA A 513 2.87 4.54 2.58
CA ALA A 513 3.90 5.09 3.48
C ALA A 513 5.07 4.13 3.73
N ALA A 514 4.92 2.84 3.42
CA ALA A 514 6.00 1.86 3.51
C ALA A 514 7.09 2.09 2.44
N SER A 515 6.78 2.78 1.34
CA SER A 515 7.70 3.01 0.23
C SER A 515 8.84 3.96 0.63
N ILE A 516 10.08 3.48 0.56
CA ILE A 516 11.27 4.23 1.01
C ILE A 516 12.21 4.63 -0.13
N SER A 517 12.20 3.91 -1.25
CA SER A 517 12.97 4.23 -2.46
C SER A 517 12.32 3.64 -3.71
N ILE A 518 12.72 4.17 -4.87
CA ILE A 518 12.25 3.75 -6.19
C ILE A 518 13.42 3.52 -7.14
N ALA A 519 13.26 2.59 -8.08
CA ALA A 519 14.21 2.36 -9.16
C ALA A 519 13.47 2.24 -10.50
N ALA A 520 14.03 2.83 -11.55
CA ALA A 520 13.34 2.94 -12.84
C ALA A 520 14.25 2.55 -14.01
N GLY A 521 13.77 1.60 -14.81
CA GLY A 521 14.33 1.20 -16.11
C GLY A 521 13.22 1.21 -17.14
N THR A 522 13.03 0.09 -17.83
CA THR A 522 11.84 -0.15 -18.68
C THR A 522 10.57 -0.34 -17.84
N ALA A 523 10.71 -0.84 -16.61
CA ALA A 523 9.68 -0.87 -15.58
C ALA A 523 10.06 0.02 -14.39
N LEU A 524 9.07 0.34 -13.56
CA LEU A 524 9.25 1.04 -12.29
C LEU A 524 9.11 0.04 -11.14
N TYR A 525 9.97 0.16 -10.14
CA TYR A 525 9.98 -0.64 -8.93
C TYR A 525 10.02 0.24 -7.70
N GLN A 526 9.46 -0.25 -6.61
CA GLN A 526 9.56 0.37 -5.29
C GLN A 526 10.06 -0.64 -4.26
N LEU A 527 10.83 -0.13 -3.30
CA LEU A 527 11.29 -0.86 -2.12
C LEU A 527 10.58 -0.33 -0.88
N HIS A 528 9.99 -1.23 -0.10
CA HIS A 528 9.38 -0.92 1.17
C HIS A 528 10.38 -1.00 2.33
N SER A 529 10.10 -0.28 3.43
CA SER A 529 10.89 -0.28 4.66
C SER A 529 11.06 -1.67 5.29
N THR A 530 10.12 -2.56 5.03
CA THR A 530 10.12 -3.98 5.45
C THR A 530 10.91 -4.90 4.52
N GLY A 531 11.49 -4.38 3.42
CA GLY A 531 12.26 -5.14 2.44
C GLY A 531 11.46 -5.66 1.24
N LEU A 532 10.14 -5.47 1.21
CA LEU A 532 9.30 -5.90 0.09
C LEU A 532 9.62 -5.13 -1.19
N ILE A 533 9.67 -5.82 -2.33
CA ILE A 533 9.82 -5.20 -3.65
C ILE A 533 8.52 -5.33 -4.42
N TRP A 534 8.05 -4.22 -4.97
CA TRP A 534 6.89 -4.19 -5.85
C TRP A 534 7.26 -3.65 -7.22
N ARG A 535 6.64 -4.20 -8.25
CA ARG A 535 6.76 -3.77 -9.65
C ARG A 535 5.50 -3.05 -10.08
N TYR A 536 5.65 -1.90 -10.73
CA TYR A 536 4.56 -1.19 -11.38
C TYR A 536 4.17 -1.90 -12.69
N MET A 537 2.87 -2.08 -12.91
CA MET A 537 2.28 -2.87 -13.99
C MET A 537 1.56 -2.00 -15.05
N GLY A 538 1.60 -0.66 -14.92
CA GLY A 538 0.86 0.29 -15.75
C GLY A 538 1.69 1.13 -16.70
#